data_AF-A0A6L4ZAP4-F1
#
_entry.id   AF-A0A6L4ZAP4-F1
#
_cell.length_a   1.000
_cell.length_b   1.000
_cell.length_c   1.000
_cell.angle_alpha   90.00
_cell.angle_beta   90.00
_cell.angle_gamma   90.00
#
_symmetry.space_group_name_H-M   'P 1'
#
loop_
_entity.id
_entity.type
_entity.pdbx_description
1 polymer ?
#
loop_
_entity_poly.entity_id
_entity_poly.type
_entity_poly.pdbx_seq_one_letter_code
_entity_poly.pdbx_strand_id
1 'polypeptide(L)'
;MKQVLFFAGFIILAILAGCSGSKVIAPAAVSHKTIAEKAADDGNHALATEAWKQYFRGQPITEISGADYAEAAQIAFKINDENLAVSWFDQARYKNFASAEMYSTIAKIYRSQQNISKELNALEFYSTNFTENLNELNTRLFEIYFEIKMNDKALEIWDKMDSKAKNKISNLKTYFMVNREFENAVVCDSVSQIILQIEPENTDALEWNGEKYYWLGENRYKREMEKYNNNKTNKQYKILLAELDLATADFKKALPYFEKLWKIEPGEKYAGYFANIYARFGDEAKVNYFKKFVK
;
A
#
# COMPACT_ATOMS: atom_id res chain seq x y z
N MET A 1 40.32 107.23 -10.98
CA MET A 1 40.60 107.93 -9.71
C MET A 1 39.44 107.67 -8.77
N LYS A 2 39.72 107.14 -7.58
CA LYS A 2 38.89 107.02 -6.36
C LYS A 2 37.72 106.02 -6.29
N GLN A 3 37.90 105.11 -5.32
CA GLN A 3 36.96 104.20 -4.64
C GLN A 3 35.89 104.97 -3.85
N VAL A 4 34.74 104.33 -3.54
CA VAL A 4 33.98 104.31 -2.25
C VAL A 4 32.88 103.21 -2.39
N LEU A 5 33.02 102.04 -1.73
CA LEU A 5 32.31 101.54 -0.51
C LEU A 5 30.77 101.43 -0.64
N PHE A 6 30.18 100.23 -0.76
CA PHE A 6 29.76 99.26 0.28
C PHE A 6 28.80 99.81 1.36
N PHE A 7 27.53 99.40 1.34
CA PHE A 7 26.81 98.69 2.43
C PHE A 7 25.34 98.47 2.05
N ALA A 8 24.95 97.23 1.76
CA ALA A 8 23.56 96.78 1.66
C ALA A 8 23.22 95.97 2.92
N GLY A 9 22.29 96.48 3.73
CA GLY A 9 21.78 95.79 4.92
C GLY A 9 20.74 94.74 4.53
N PHE A 10 21.06 93.47 4.74
CA PHE A 10 20.13 92.34 4.57
C PHE A 10 19.51 92.00 5.92
N ILE A 11 18.19 92.08 6.00
CA ILE A 11 17.39 91.65 7.16
C ILE A 11 17.34 90.12 7.14
N ILE A 12 17.92 89.47 8.16
CA ILE A 12 17.79 88.03 8.39
C ILE A 12 16.50 87.80 9.18
N LEU A 13 15.50 87.23 8.50
CA LEU A 13 14.27 86.71 9.10
C LEU A 13 14.57 85.30 9.64
N ALA A 14 14.66 85.16 10.96
CA ALA A 14 14.80 83.86 11.62
C ALA A 14 13.45 83.12 11.60
N ILE A 15 13.29 82.16 10.69
CA ILE A 15 12.20 81.18 10.73
C ILE A 15 12.63 80.07 11.71
N LEU A 16 12.07 80.08 12.91
CA LEU A 16 12.07 78.94 13.82
C LEU A 16 11.14 77.87 13.24
N ALA A 17 11.69 76.97 12.44
CA ALA A 17 11.04 75.71 12.10
C ALA A 17 11.07 74.80 13.33
N GLY A 18 9.91 74.64 13.98
CA GLY A 18 9.71 73.61 14.98
C GLY A 18 9.78 72.22 14.35
N CYS A 19 10.85 71.47 14.64
CA CYS A 19 10.92 70.04 14.38
C CYS A 19 9.94 69.28 15.29
N SER A 20 8.67 69.19 14.93
CA SER A 20 7.83 68.08 15.38
C SER A 20 8.31 66.84 14.65
N GLY A 21 9.18 66.05 15.29
CA GLY A 21 9.67 64.80 14.74
C GLY A 21 8.49 63.91 14.35
N SER A 22 8.28 63.74 13.05
CA SER A 22 7.34 62.77 12.51
C SER A 22 7.68 61.42 13.12
N LYS A 23 6.76 60.84 13.89
CA LYS A 23 6.80 59.42 14.24
C LYS A 23 6.84 58.66 12.93
N VAL A 24 8.02 58.21 12.52
CA VAL A 24 8.16 57.17 11.51
C VAL A 24 7.48 55.96 12.13
N ILE A 25 6.28 55.65 11.65
CA ILE A 25 5.61 54.39 11.95
C ILE A 25 6.51 53.34 11.31
N ALA A 26 7.40 52.73 12.10
CA ALA A 26 8.11 51.55 11.66
C ALA A 26 7.05 50.53 11.22
N PRO A 27 7.17 49.91 10.04
CA PRO A 27 6.26 48.83 9.66
C PRO A 27 6.28 47.80 10.79
N ALA A 28 5.10 47.37 11.24
CA ALA A 28 4.98 46.35 12.29
C ALA A 28 5.90 45.18 11.92
N ALA A 29 6.77 44.77 12.86
CA ALA A 29 7.70 43.67 12.62
C ALA A 29 6.89 42.46 12.14
N VAL A 30 7.17 41.98 10.92
CA VAL A 30 6.48 40.82 10.35
C VAL A 30 6.80 39.61 11.22
N SER A 31 5.77 38.91 11.70
CA SER A 31 5.97 37.76 12.58
C SER A 31 6.74 36.64 11.86
N HIS A 32 7.52 35.84 12.59
CA HIS A 32 8.22 34.70 12.01
C HIS A 32 7.27 33.68 11.38
N LYS A 33 6.05 33.53 11.92
CA LYS A 33 4.99 32.72 11.31
C LYS A 33 4.61 33.23 9.91
N THR A 34 4.35 34.52 9.78
CA THR A 34 4.02 35.13 8.47
C THR A 34 5.16 34.99 7.46
N ILE A 35 6.41 35.07 7.91
CA ILE A 35 7.59 34.79 7.05
C ILE A 35 7.58 33.32 6.61
N ALA A 36 7.27 32.41 7.52
CA ALA A 36 7.24 30.97 7.25
C ALA A 36 6.16 30.59 6.24
N GLU A 37 4.92 31.07 6.46
CA GLU A 37 3.77 30.87 5.58
C GLU A 37 4.07 31.40 4.16
N LYS A 38 4.53 32.66 4.06
CA LYS A 38 4.89 33.25 2.77
C LYS A 38 6.01 32.47 2.06
N ALA A 39 7.06 32.09 2.79
CA ALA A 39 8.14 31.30 2.20
C ALA A 39 7.66 29.92 1.74
N ALA A 40 6.69 29.31 2.43
CA ALA A 40 6.10 28.05 2.03
C ALA A 40 5.26 28.20 0.75
N ASP A 41 4.47 29.27 0.64
CA ASP A 41 3.69 29.62 -0.55
C ASP A 41 4.58 29.91 -1.76
N ASP A 42 5.72 30.57 -1.53
CA ASP A 42 6.74 30.84 -2.56
C ASP A 42 7.56 29.57 -2.93
N GLY A 43 7.27 28.41 -2.32
CA GLY A 43 7.98 27.14 -2.54
C GLY A 43 9.36 27.05 -1.87
N ASN A 44 9.76 28.06 -1.09
CA ASN A 44 11.01 28.08 -0.35
C ASN A 44 10.87 27.38 1.01
N HIS A 45 10.72 26.06 0.98
CA HIS A 45 10.46 25.25 2.17
C HIS A 45 11.63 25.25 3.18
N ALA A 46 12.86 25.47 2.74
CA ALA A 46 14.02 25.59 3.65
C ALA A 46 13.94 26.87 4.49
N LEU A 47 13.66 28.02 3.85
CA LEU A 47 13.43 29.28 4.56
C LEU A 47 12.21 29.19 5.47
N ALA A 48 11.12 28.60 4.98
CA ALA A 48 9.92 28.39 5.78
C ALA A 48 10.20 27.55 7.03
N THR A 49 10.96 26.47 6.90
CA THR A 49 11.36 25.61 8.03
C THR A 49 12.16 26.40 9.07
N GLU A 50 13.12 27.22 8.65
CA GLU A 50 13.90 28.02 9.60
C GLU A 50 13.04 29.11 10.26
N ALA A 51 12.16 29.76 9.51
CA ALA A 51 11.23 30.74 10.07
C ALA A 51 10.27 30.11 11.10
N TRP A 52 9.77 28.89 10.87
CA TRP A 52 9.02 28.12 11.87
C TRP A 52 9.83 27.82 13.12
N LYS A 53 11.12 27.45 12.99
CA LYS A 53 12.02 27.27 14.16
C LYS A 53 12.14 28.56 14.98
N GLN A 54 12.25 29.72 14.32
CA GLN A 54 12.33 31.01 15.01
C GLN A 54 11.00 31.38 15.68
N TYR A 55 9.87 31.12 15.01
CA TYR A 55 8.54 31.30 15.58
C TYR A 55 8.36 30.48 16.86
N PHE A 56 8.71 29.18 16.84
CA PHE A 56 8.58 28.31 18.01
C PHE A 56 9.54 28.65 19.15
N ARG A 57 10.72 29.23 18.86
CA ARG A 57 11.67 29.71 19.89
C ARG A 57 11.24 31.04 20.53
N GLY A 58 10.47 31.85 19.80
CA GLY A 58 10.10 33.21 20.20
C GLY A 58 8.98 33.29 21.23
N GLN A 59 8.31 32.17 21.53
CA GLN A 59 7.15 32.16 22.44
C GLN A 59 7.02 30.82 23.20
N PRO A 60 6.34 30.80 24.36
CA PRO A 60 6.11 29.56 25.11
C PRO A 60 5.37 28.50 24.30
N ILE A 61 5.74 27.22 24.50
CA ILE A 61 5.07 26.07 23.86
C ILE A 61 3.55 26.07 24.15
N THR A 62 3.11 26.62 25.28
CA THR A 62 1.69 26.74 25.64
C THR A 62 0.88 27.60 24.68
N GLU A 63 1.51 28.58 24.02
CA GLU A 63 0.86 29.55 23.13
C GLU A 63 0.86 29.10 21.66
N ILE A 64 1.63 28.08 21.31
CA ILE A 64 1.68 27.53 19.95
C ILE A 64 0.52 26.55 19.76
N SER A 65 -0.25 26.76 18.68
CA SER A 65 -1.36 25.89 18.31
C SER A 65 -0.85 24.54 17.76
N GLY A 66 -1.64 23.48 17.91
CA GLY A 66 -1.29 22.20 17.28
C GLY A 66 -1.33 22.25 15.74
N ALA A 67 -2.17 23.12 15.17
CA ALA A 67 -2.24 23.32 13.72
C ALA A 67 -0.93 23.92 13.18
N ASP A 68 -0.33 24.88 13.89
CA ASP A 68 0.93 25.50 13.51
C ASP A 68 2.07 24.48 13.50
N TYR A 69 2.12 23.60 14.50
CA TYR A 69 3.06 22.49 14.52
C TYR A 69 2.86 21.52 13.35
N ALA A 70 1.61 21.18 13.03
CA ALA A 70 1.31 20.28 11.92
C ALA A 70 1.70 20.90 10.56
N GLU A 71 1.44 22.19 10.35
CA GLU A 71 1.83 22.92 9.15
C GLU A 71 3.36 22.96 8.99
N ALA A 72 4.08 23.35 10.06
CA ALA A 72 5.53 23.34 10.07
C ALA A 72 6.11 21.95 9.78
N ALA A 73 5.49 20.90 10.34
CA ALA A 73 5.89 19.51 10.10
C ALA A 73 5.74 19.09 8.63
N GLN A 74 4.65 19.49 7.96
CA GLN A 74 4.49 19.24 6.52
C GLN A 74 5.59 19.92 5.72
N ILE A 75 5.97 21.14 6.08
CA ILE A 75 7.04 21.89 5.41
C ILE A 75 8.41 21.22 5.64
N ALA A 76 8.70 20.77 6.86
CA ALA A 76 9.92 20.02 7.16
C ALA A 76 9.98 18.70 6.36
N PHE A 77 8.85 18.01 6.22
CA PHE A 77 8.77 16.81 5.38
C PHE A 77 9.09 17.10 3.91
N LYS A 78 8.63 18.24 3.36
CA LYS A 78 8.93 18.65 1.97
C LYS A 78 10.42 18.87 1.70
N ILE A 79 11.25 19.11 2.72
CA ILE A 79 12.71 19.19 2.60
C ILE A 79 13.42 17.90 3.03
N ASN A 80 12.68 16.80 3.20
CA ASN A 80 13.15 15.50 3.67
C ASN A 80 13.75 15.50 5.09
N ASP A 81 13.43 16.49 5.92
CA ASP A 81 13.78 16.47 7.34
C ASP A 81 12.72 15.69 8.14
N GLU A 82 12.68 14.38 7.92
CA GLU A 82 11.67 13.49 8.50
C GLU A 82 11.71 13.46 10.04
N ASN A 83 12.90 13.57 10.63
CA ASN A 83 13.06 13.59 12.08
C ASN A 83 12.42 14.84 12.70
N LEU A 84 12.65 16.00 12.08
CA LEU A 84 12.02 17.25 12.52
C LEU A 84 10.51 17.22 12.28
N ALA A 85 10.08 16.71 11.13
CA ALA A 85 8.66 16.56 10.81
C ALA A 85 7.94 15.71 11.87
N VAL A 86 8.48 14.53 12.23
CA VAL A 86 7.91 13.68 13.28
C VAL A 86 7.89 14.40 14.63
N SER A 87 8.97 15.08 15.01
CA SER A 87 9.03 15.84 16.27
C SER A 87 7.94 16.92 16.36
N TRP A 88 7.71 17.67 15.28
CA TRP A 88 6.65 18.67 15.22
C TRP A 88 5.25 18.05 15.14
N PHE A 89 5.06 16.95 14.42
CA PHE A 89 3.80 16.22 14.47
C PHE A 89 3.49 15.68 15.87
N ASP A 90 4.49 15.26 16.64
CA ASP A 90 4.30 14.84 18.04
C ASP A 90 3.81 16.00 18.92
N GLN A 91 4.34 17.21 18.70
CA GLN A 91 3.82 18.41 19.36
C GLN A 91 2.39 18.72 18.95
N ALA A 92 2.06 18.58 17.65
CA ALA A 92 0.68 18.74 17.17
C ALA A 92 -0.28 17.76 17.87
N ARG A 93 0.09 16.48 17.99
CA ARG A 93 -0.70 15.47 18.72
C ARG A 93 -0.82 15.78 20.21
N TYR A 94 0.26 16.21 20.86
CA TYR A 94 0.24 16.63 22.27
C TYR A 94 -0.73 17.80 22.51
N LYS A 95 -0.94 18.64 21.48
CA LYS A 95 -1.92 19.72 21.46
C LYS A 95 -3.31 19.30 20.98
N ASN A 96 -3.59 18.00 20.90
CA ASN A 96 -4.84 17.42 20.42
C ASN A 96 -5.21 17.83 18.98
N PHE A 97 -4.22 18.17 18.15
CA PHE A 97 -4.46 18.41 16.73
C PHE A 97 -4.32 17.10 15.94
N ALA A 98 -5.25 16.90 15.00
CA ALA A 98 -5.25 15.79 14.08
C ALA A 98 -5.85 16.23 12.75
N SER A 99 -5.23 15.84 11.65
CA SER A 99 -5.78 15.99 10.31
C SER A 99 -5.44 14.78 9.44
N ALA A 100 -6.24 14.55 8.40
CA ALA A 100 -5.97 13.52 7.41
C ALA A 100 -4.56 13.67 6.82
N GLU A 101 -4.20 14.87 6.35
CA GLU A 101 -2.89 15.12 5.74
C GLU A 101 -1.74 14.81 6.70
N MET A 102 -1.87 15.20 7.98
CA MET A 102 -0.87 14.90 9.02
C MET A 102 -0.65 13.40 9.17
N TYR A 103 -1.71 12.61 9.36
CA TYR A 103 -1.56 11.17 9.57
C TYR A 103 -1.12 10.43 8.30
N SER A 104 -1.50 10.92 7.11
CA SER A 104 -0.97 10.41 5.84
C SER A 104 0.54 10.62 5.74
N THR A 105 1.04 11.81 6.10
CA THR A 105 2.48 12.12 6.07
C THR A 105 3.24 11.31 7.13
N ILE A 106 2.71 11.21 8.35
CA ILE A 106 3.31 10.38 9.42
C ILE A 106 3.44 8.92 8.97
N ALA A 107 2.40 8.35 8.35
CA ALA A 107 2.46 6.99 7.82
C ALA A 107 3.54 6.83 6.74
N LYS A 108 3.68 7.81 5.83
CA LYS A 108 4.74 7.82 4.80
C LYS A 108 6.14 7.86 5.40
N ILE A 109 6.36 8.68 6.43
CA ILE A 109 7.63 8.74 7.15
C ILE A 109 7.93 7.40 7.84
N TYR A 110 6.96 6.79 8.52
CA TYR A 110 7.21 5.51 9.15
C TYR A 110 7.42 4.38 8.16
N ARG A 111 6.81 4.46 6.97
CA ARG A 111 7.09 3.55 5.87
C ARG A 111 8.52 3.67 5.35
N SER A 112 9.03 4.90 5.13
CA SER A 112 10.42 5.11 4.68
C SER A 112 11.44 4.60 5.70
N GLN A 113 11.09 4.67 6.99
CA GLN A 113 11.87 4.13 8.11
C GLN A 113 11.69 2.62 8.33
N GLN A 114 10.88 1.94 7.51
CA GLN A 114 10.54 0.51 7.65
C GLN A 114 9.96 0.17 9.03
N ASN A 115 9.27 1.11 9.67
CA ASN A 115 8.65 0.93 10.98
C ASN A 115 7.17 0.56 10.83
N ILE A 116 6.91 -0.71 10.51
CA ILE A 116 5.55 -1.23 10.24
C ILE A 116 4.59 -0.96 11.40
N SER A 117 5.03 -1.10 12.65
CA SER A 117 4.17 -0.88 13.81
C SER A 117 3.68 0.56 13.89
N LYS A 118 4.58 1.55 13.71
CA LYS A 118 4.17 2.96 13.75
C LYS A 118 3.42 3.38 12.49
N GLU A 119 3.78 2.85 11.33
CA GLU A 119 3.03 3.03 10.08
C GLU A 119 1.59 2.56 10.25
N LEU A 120 1.40 1.33 10.73
CA LEU A 120 0.08 0.73 10.95
C LEU A 120 -0.76 1.58 11.91
N ASN A 121 -0.21 1.98 13.05
CA ASN A 121 -0.92 2.83 14.02
C ASN A 121 -1.39 4.15 13.39
N ALA A 122 -0.57 4.78 12.55
CA ALA A 122 -0.93 6.03 11.87
C ALA A 122 -2.05 5.80 10.84
N LEU A 123 -1.98 4.72 10.06
CA LEU A 123 -3.00 4.38 9.06
C LEU A 123 -4.33 3.94 9.69
N GLU A 124 -4.31 3.17 10.78
CA GLU A 124 -5.53 2.78 11.53
C GLU A 124 -6.19 4.00 12.15
N PHE A 125 -5.41 4.91 12.76
CA PHE A 125 -5.93 6.17 13.27
C PHE A 125 -6.58 6.98 12.15
N TYR A 126 -5.90 7.10 11.00
CA TYR A 126 -6.47 7.81 9.87
C TYR A 126 -7.80 7.19 9.44
N SER A 127 -7.82 5.87 9.18
CA SER A 127 -9.00 5.15 8.70
C SER A 127 -10.22 5.31 9.61
N THR A 128 -9.98 5.46 10.91
CA THR A 128 -11.03 5.60 11.92
C THR A 128 -11.58 7.02 12.03
N ASN A 129 -10.74 8.03 11.78
CA ASN A 129 -11.08 9.43 12.08
C ASN A 129 -11.34 10.30 10.84
N PHE A 130 -10.96 9.82 9.65
CA PHE A 130 -11.01 10.59 8.41
C PHE A 130 -11.61 9.77 7.27
N THR A 131 -12.23 10.45 6.29
CA THR A 131 -12.92 9.80 5.15
C THR A 131 -12.28 10.13 3.80
N GLU A 132 -11.31 11.02 3.77
CA GLU A 132 -10.60 11.41 2.55
C GLU A 132 -9.64 10.31 2.10
N ASN A 133 -9.39 10.22 0.78
CA ASN A 133 -8.31 9.43 0.18
C ASN A 133 -8.15 7.97 0.68
N LEU A 134 -9.25 7.33 1.08
CA LEU A 134 -9.23 6.00 1.71
C LEU A 134 -8.70 4.89 0.78
N ASN A 135 -8.71 5.06 -0.54
CA ASN A 135 -8.33 3.99 -1.46
C ASN A 135 -6.83 3.64 -1.38
N GLU A 136 -5.95 4.63 -1.38
CA GLU A 136 -4.50 4.41 -1.24
C GLU A 136 -4.18 3.84 0.15
N LEU A 137 -4.84 4.39 1.17
CA LEU A 137 -4.69 3.97 2.55
C LEU A 137 -5.16 2.52 2.78
N ASN A 138 -6.34 2.16 2.29
CA ASN A 138 -6.89 0.80 2.41
C ASN A 138 -6.01 -0.19 1.65
N THR A 139 -5.45 0.21 0.50
CA THR A 139 -4.47 -0.64 -0.20
C THR A 139 -3.26 -0.93 0.69
N ARG A 140 -2.69 0.10 1.34
CA ARG A 140 -1.53 -0.11 2.22
C ARG A 140 -1.87 -0.88 3.49
N LEU A 141 -3.02 -0.61 4.12
CA LEU A 141 -3.50 -1.37 5.28
C LEU A 141 -3.67 -2.85 4.92
N PHE A 142 -4.25 -3.15 3.76
CA PHE A 142 -4.40 -4.52 3.27
C PHE A 142 -3.06 -5.24 3.14
N GLU A 143 -2.07 -4.58 2.51
CA GLU A 143 -0.71 -5.10 2.38
C GLU A 143 -0.06 -5.37 3.75
N ILE A 144 -0.12 -4.40 4.68
CA ILE A 144 0.47 -4.55 6.01
C ILE A 144 -0.19 -5.69 6.77
N TYR A 145 -1.53 -5.77 6.80
CA TYR A 145 -2.22 -6.84 7.52
C TYR A 145 -1.86 -8.22 6.99
N PHE A 146 -1.69 -8.37 5.68
CA PHE A 146 -1.16 -9.60 5.12
C PHE A 146 0.29 -9.86 5.53
N GLU A 147 1.17 -8.85 5.48
CA GLU A 147 2.58 -8.95 5.86
C GLU A 147 2.76 -9.41 7.31
N ILE A 148 1.94 -8.88 8.24
CA ILE A 148 1.97 -9.24 9.67
C ILE A 148 1.02 -10.40 10.02
N LYS A 149 0.47 -11.11 9.02
CA LYS A 149 -0.40 -12.29 9.20
C LYS A 149 -1.69 -12.04 9.99
N MET A 150 -2.22 -10.82 9.95
CA MET A 150 -3.55 -10.47 10.46
C MET A 150 -4.61 -10.59 9.36
N ASN A 151 -4.80 -11.82 8.88
CA ASN A 151 -5.61 -12.11 7.69
C ASN A 151 -7.08 -11.71 7.81
N ASP A 152 -7.69 -11.83 9.00
CA ASP A 152 -9.07 -11.37 9.24
C ASP A 152 -9.20 -9.87 8.96
N LYS A 153 -8.29 -9.06 9.51
CA LYS A 153 -8.25 -7.61 9.24
C LYS A 153 -7.97 -7.32 7.77
N ALA A 154 -7.14 -8.11 7.11
CA ALA A 154 -6.91 -7.96 5.67
C ALA A 154 -8.23 -8.12 4.88
N LEU A 155 -9.06 -9.11 5.22
CA LEU A 155 -10.37 -9.29 4.58
C LEU A 155 -11.34 -8.13 4.90
N GLU A 156 -11.34 -7.62 6.13
CA GLU A 156 -12.15 -6.44 6.48
C GLU A 156 -11.77 -5.20 5.65
N ILE A 157 -10.46 -4.99 5.42
CA ILE A 157 -9.98 -3.89 4.57
C ILE A 157 -10.30 -4.14 3.10
N TRP A 158 -10.18 -5.39 2.64
CA TRP A 158 -10.56 -5.75 1.27
C TRP A 158 -11.97 -5.26 0.95
N ASP A 159 -12.94 -5.46 1.83
CA ASP A 159 -14.32 -5.01 1.61
C ASP A 159 -14.47 -3.49 1.44
N LYS A 160 -13.55 -2.71 2.03
CA LYS A 160 -13.50 -1.25 1.95
C LYS A 160 -12.70 -0.71 0.76
N MET A 161 -12.05 -1.58 -0.01
CA MET A 161 -11.29 -1.18 -1.21
C MET A 161 -12.21 -0.97 -2.42
N ASP A 162 -11.90 0.03 -3.23
CA ASP A 162 -12.57 0.25 -4.50
C ASP A 162 -12.23 -0.84 -5.55
N SER A 163 -13.01 -0.88 -6.63
CA SER A 163 -12.82 -1.86 -7.70
C SER A 163 -11.44 -1.73 -8.37
N LYS A 164 -10.91 -0.51 -8.50
CA LYS A 164 -9.61 -0.26 -9.11
C LYS A 164 -8.49 -0.89 -8.28
N ALA A 165 -8.52 -0.73 -6.96
CA ALA A 165 -7.56 -1.32 -6.05
C ALA A 165 -7.71 -2.84 -5.96
N LYS A 166 -8.94 -3.36 -5.89
CA LYS A 166 -9.21 -4.81 -5.89
C LYS A 166 -8.68 -5.50 -7.15
N ASN A 167 -8.75 -4.85 -8.31
CA ASN A 167 -8.29 -5.42 -9.58
C ASN A 167 -6.78 -5.28 -9.83
N LYS A 168 -5.99 -4.71 -8.91
CA LYS A 168 -4.53 -4.74 -9.01
C LYS A 168 -4.04 -6.17 -8.79
N ILE A 169 -3.14 -6.65 -9.65
CA ILE A 169 -2.64 -8.03 -9.60
C ILE A 169 -1.97 -8.38 -8.27
N SER A 170 -1.23 -7.46 -7.64
CA SER A 170 -0.66 -7.66 -6.31
C SER A 170 -1.73 -7.92 -5.26
N ASN A 171 -2.81 -7.15 -5.28
CA ASN A 171 -3.90 -7.26 -4.32
C ASN A 171 -4.73 -8.53 -4.56
N LEU A 172 -4.94 -8.93 -5.81
CA LEU A 172 -5.58 -10.21 -6.15
C LEU A 172 -4.79 -11.39 -5.63
N LYS A 173 -3.45 -11.39 -5.80
CA LYS A 173 -2.57 -12.45 -5.27
C LYS A 173 -2.65 -12.52 -3.74
N THR A 174 -2.56 -11.38 -3.06
CA THR A 174 -2.71 -11.35 -1.60
C THR A 174 -4.09 -11.85 -1.17
N TYR A 175 -5.16 -11.40 -1.80
CA TYR A 175 -6.52 -11.84 -1.49
C TYR A 175 -6.71 -13.35 -1.75
N PHE A 176 -6.11 -13.87 -2.82
CA PHE A 176 -6.07 -15.30 -3.11
C PHE A 176 -5.36 -16.09 -2.01
N MET A 177 -4.17 -15.65 -1.58
CA MET A 177 -3.39 -16.30 -0.52
C MET A 177 -4.14 -16.29 0.81
N VAL A 178 -4.71 -15.14 1.20
CA VAL A 178 -5.52 -15.02 2.43
C VAL A 178 -6.70 -15.99 2.39
N ASN A 179 -7.45 -16.04 1.30
CA ASN A 179 -8.60 -16.95 1.18
C ASN A 179 -8.19 -18.43 1.14
N ARG A 180 -7.00 -18.74 0.63
CA ARG A 180 -6.45 -20.09 0.65
C ARG A 180 -6.17 -20.54 2.09
N GLU A 181 -5.67 -19.65 2.95
CA GLU A 181 -5.45 -19.94 4.38
C GLU A 181 -6.77 -20.17 5.14
N PHE A 182 -7.87 -19.55 4.71
CA PHE A 182 -9.22 -19.80 5.24
C PHE A 182 -9.98 -20.93 4.55
N GLU A 183 -9.34 -21.66 3.62
CA GLU A 183 -9.98 -22.73 2.84
C GLU A 183 -11.24 -22.27 2.06
N ASN A 184 -11.32 -20.99 1.70
CA ASN A 184 -12.43 -20.40 0.95
C ASN A 184 -12.36 -20.78 -0.55
N ALA A 185 -12.57 -22.06 -0.84
CA ALA A 185 -12.34 -22.65 -2.16
C ALA A 185 -13.11 -21.94 -3.29
N VAL A 186 -14.34 -21.51 -3.05
CA VAL A 186 -15.15 -20.77 -4.04
C VAL A 186 -14.51 -19.44 -4.43
N VAL A 187 -13.93 -18.73 -3.46
CA VAL A 187 -13.22 -17.47 -3.71
C VAL A 187 -11.92 -17.75 -4.44
N CYS A 188 -11.13 -18.73 -3.97
CA CYS A 188 -9.88 -19.13 -4.61
C CYS A 188 -10.10 -19.56 -6.07
N ASP A 189 -11.18 -20.28 -6.36
CA ASP A 189 -11.57 -20.68 -7.71
C ASP A 189 -11.79 -19.49 -8.63
N SER A 190 -12.56 -18.51 -8.17
CA SER A 190 -12.84 -17.32 -8.96
C SER A 190 -11.59 -16.46 -9.15
N VAL A 191 -10.87 -16.19 -8.07
CA VAL A 191 -9.72 -15.27 -8.07
C VAL A 191 -8.54 -15.86 -8.84
N SER A 192 -8.26 -17.16 -8.69
CA SER A 192 -7.17 -17.81 -9.43
C SER A 192 -7.36 -17.72 -10.95
N GLN A 193 -8.60 -17.83 -11.44
CA GLN A 193 -8.89 -17.66 -12.86
C GLN A 193 -8.66 -16.23 -13.33
N ILE A 194 -9.04 -15.22 -12.53
CA ILE A 194 -8.77 -13.80 -12.82
C ILE A 194 -7.25 -13.55 -12.84
N ILE A 195 -6.51 -14.11 -11.88
CA ILE A 195 -5.05 -14.02 -11.84
C ILE A 195 -4.44 -14.60 -13.12
N LEU A 196 -4.87 -15.78 -13.57
CA LEU A 196 -4.35 -16.42 -14.79
C LEU A 196 -4.71 -15.68 -16.09
N GLN A 197 -5.75 -14.85 -16.09
CA GLN A 197 -6.06 -13.98 -17.23
C GLN A 197 -5.06 -12.82 -17.34
N ILE A 198 -4.55 -12.32 -16.21
CA ILE A 198 -3.62 -11.19 -16.15
C ILE A 198 -2.17 -11.68 -16.24
N GLU A 199 -1.84 -12.74 -15.50
CA GLU A 199 -0.54 -13.39 -15.45
C GLU A 199 -0.67 -14.90 -15.71
N PRO A 200 -0.62 -15.34 -16.99
CA PRO A 200 -0.87 -16.73 -17.37
C PRO A 200 0.12 -17.77 -16.85
N GLU A 201 1.26 -17.31 -16.31
CA GLU A 201 2.35 -18.10 -15.72
C GLU A 201 2.41 -17.98 -14.19
N ASN A 202 1.40 -17.40 -13.55
CA ASN A 202 1.35 -17.33 -12.09
C ASN A 202 1.29 -18.74 -11.46
N THR A 203 2.35 -19.14 -10.78
CA THR A 203 2.52 -20.50 -10.25
C THR A 203 1.45 -20.86 -9.22
N ASP A 204 1.13 -19.98 -8.27
CA ASP A 204 0.14 -20.25 -7.23
C ASP A 204 -1.26 -20.53 -7.81
N ALA A 205 -1.69 -19.73 -8.78
CA ALA A 205 -2.98 -19.91 -9.44
C ALA A 205 -3.00 -21.13 -10.37
N LEU A 206 -1.89 -21.43 -11.05
CA LEU A 206 -1.75 -22.66 -11.84
C LEU A 206 -1.81 -23.90 -10.94
N GLU A 207 -1.11 -23.89 -9.81
CA GLU A 207 -1.09 -24.98 -8.83
C GLU A 207 -2.49 -25.24 -8.28
N TRP A 208 -3.19 -24.19 -7.83
CA TRP A 208 -4.56 -24.30 -7.34
C TRP A 208 -5.49 -25.00 -8.33
N ASN A 209 -5.47 -24.55 -9.59
CA ASN A 209 -6.36 -25.11 -10.60
C ASN A 209 -5.94 -26.51 -11.04
N GLY A 210 -4.63 -26.76 -11.19
CA GLY A 210 -4.10 -28.09 -11.51
C GLY A 210 -4.47 -29.11 -10.43
N GLU A 211 -4.21 -28.79 -9.17
CA GLU A 211 -4.50 -29.66 -8.03
C GLU A 211 -6.00 -29.87 -7.84
N LYS A 212 -6.82 -28.83 -7.97
CA LYS A 212 -8.28 -28.95 -7.89
C LYS A 212 -8.80 -30.01 -8.86
N TYR A 213 -8.47 -29.89 -10.15
CA TYR A 213 -8.97 -30.82 -11.15
C TYR A 213 -8.35 -32.21 -11.00
N TYR A 214 -7.09 -32.29 -10.58
CA TYR A 214 -6.44 -33.56 -10.26
C TYR A 214 -7.19 -34.30 -9.15
N TRP A 215 -7.46 -33.62 -8.03
CA TRP A 215 -8.13 -34.24 -6.89
C TRP A 215 -9.60 -34.56 -7.18
N LEU A 216 -10.30 -33.77 -8.00
CA LEU A 216 -11.62 -34.15 -8.51
C LEU A 216 -11.58 -35.48 -9.28
N GLY A 217 -10.61 -35.64 -10.17
CA GLY A 217 -10.41 -36.88 -10.93
C GLY A 217 -10.02 -38.07 -10.05
N GLU A 218 -8.99 -37.92 -9.21
CA GLU A 218 -8.45 -39.01 -8.40
C GLU A 218 -9.42 -39.45 -7.30
N ASN A 219 -10.13 -38.51 -6.65
CA ASN A 219 -11.13 -38.87 -5.63
C ASN A 219 -12.32 -39.58 -6.26
N ARG A 220 -12.78 -39.16 -7.45
CA ARG A 220 -13.81 -39.89 -8.20
C ARG A 220 -13.33 -41.28 -8.56
N TYR A 221 -12.13 -41.41 -9.14
CA TYR A 221 -11.53 -42.69 -9.50
C TYR A 221 -11.51 -43.66 -8.32
N LYS A 222 -10.91 -43.26 -7.19
CA LYS A 222 -10.76 -44.10 -5.99
C LYS A 222 -12.13 -44.55 -5.47
N ARG A 223 -13.06 -43.61 -5.31
CA ARG A 223 -14.41 -43.87 -4.79
C ARG A 223 -15.17 -44.89 -5.63
N GLU A 224 -15.13 -44.75 -6.95
CA GLU A 224 -15.91 -45.61 -7.85
C GLU A 224 -15.25 -46.99 -8.06
N MET A 225 -13.92 -47.05 -8.05
CA MET A 225 -13.18 -48.32 -8.01
C MET A 225 -13.50 -49.12 -6.74
N GLU A 226 -13.57 -48.47 -5.57
CA GLU A 226 -13.94 -49.10 -4.31
C GLU A 226 -15.35 -49.67 -4.35
N LYS A 227 -16.34 -48.88 -4.81
CA LYS A 227 -17.72 -49.35 -4.98
C LYS A 227 -17.81 -50.58 -5.90
N TYR A 228 -17.07 -50.57 -7.01
CA TYR A 228 -17.02 -51.72 -7.90
C TYR A 228 -16.37 -52.94 -7.26
N ASN A 229 -15.25 -52.76 -6.56
CA ASN A 229 -14.55 -53.85 -5.90
C ASN A 229 -15.38 -54.53 -4.80
N ASN A 230 -16.19 -53.74 -4.08
CA ASN A 230 -17.08 -54.24 -3.04
C ASN A 230 -18.32 -54.96 -3.60
N ASN A 231 -18.71 -54.69 -4.85
CA ASN A 231 -19.87 -55.32 -5.48
C ASN A 231 -19.70 -55.48 -7.00
N LYS A 232 -18.99 -56.53 -7.41
CA LYS A 232 -18.64 -56.81 -8.81
C LYS A 232 -19.84 -57.37 -9.59
N THR A 233 -20.70 -56.48 -10.05
CA THR A 233 -21.82 -56.80 -10.95
C THR A 233 -21.68 -56.09 -12.29
N ASN A 234 -22.35 -56.61 -13.32
CA ASN A 234 -22.41 -55.96 -14.64
C ASN A 234 -22.99 -54.53 -14.56
N LYS A 235 -23.95 -54.31 -13.67
CA LYS A 235 -24.52 -52.98 -13.44
C LYS A 235 -23.46 -52.03 -12.85
N GLN A 236 -22.75 -52.48 -11.82
CA GLN A 236 -21.72 -51.66 -11.19
C GLN A 236 -20.53 -51.40 -12.11
N TYR A 237 -20.18 -52.36 -12.98
CA TYR A 237 -19.15 -52.16 -14.00
C TYR A 237 -19.54 -51.06 -15.00
N LYS A 238 -20.80 -51.02 -15.47
CA LYS A 238 -21.27 -49.94 -16.35
C LYS A 238 -21.23 -48.56 -15.67
N ILE A 239 -21.61 -48.49 -14.40
CA ILE A 239 -21.52 -47.26 -13.60
C ILE A 239 -20.05 -46.82 -13.47
N LEU A 240 -19.16 -47.77 -13.15
CA LEU A 240 -17.73 -47.50 -13.06
C LEU A 240 -17.21 -46.88 -14.36
N LEU A 241 -17.49 -47.48 -15.52
CA LEU A 241 -17.02 -46.94 -16.81
C LEU A 241 -17.46 -45.48 -17.04
N ALA A 242 -18.74 -45.17 -16.81
CA ALA A 242 -19.25 -43.81 -16.96
C ALA A 242 -18.57 -42.81 -16.00
N GLU A 243 -18.29 -43.22 -14.77
CA GLU A 243 -17.60 -42.38 -13.80
C GLU A 243 -16.10 -42.22 -14.09
N LEU A 244 -15.45 -43.24 -14.66
CA LEU A 244 -14.07 -43.16 -15.11
C LEU A 244 -13.90 -42.19 -16.29
N ASP A 245 -14.91 -42.06 -17.16
CA ASP A 245 -14.94 -41.04 -18.21
C ASP A 245 -14.95 -39.61 -17.60
N LEU A 246 -15.72 -39.41 -16.53
CA LEU A 246 -15.74 -38.14 -15.80
C LEU A 246 -14.41 -37.87 -15.09
N ALA A 247 -13.81 -38.88 -14.46
CA ALA A 247 -12.49 -38.74 -13.83
C ALA A 247 -11.42 -38.38 -14.87
N THR A 248 -11.48 -39.03 -16.04
CA THR A 248 -10.63 -38.73 -17.20
C THR A 248 -10.82 -37.29 -17.69
N ALA A 249 -12.05 -36.80 -17.74
CA ALA A 249 -12.35 -35.42 -18.12
C ALA A 249 -11.73 -34.41 -17.13
N ASP A 250 -11.78 -34.69 -15.83
CA ASP A 250 -11.15 -33.83 -14.82
C ASP A 250 -9.61 -33.88 -14.91
N PHE A 251 -9.00 -35.04 -15.11
CA PHE A 251 -7.55 -35.12 -15.37
C PHE A 251 -7.12 -34.36 -16.64
N LYS A 252 -7.93 -34.38 -17.71
CA LYS A 252 -7.68 -33.59 -18.91
C LYS A 252 -7.75 -32.09 -18.65
N LYS A 253 -8.56 -31.62 -17.69
CA LYS A 253 -8.57 -30.22 -17.25
C LYS A 253 -7.34 -29.87 -16.41
N ALA A 254 -6.84 -30.81 -15.61
CA ALA A 254 -5.65 -30.59 -14.78
C ALA A 254 -4.37 -30.46 -15.62
N LEU A 255 -4.22 -31.26 -16.68
CA LEU A 255 -3.00 -31.35 -17.48
C LEU A 255 -2.46 -30.01 -17.99
N PRO A 256 -3.25 -29.13 -18.63
CA PRO A 256 -2.73 -27.85 -19.14
C PRO A 256 -2.11 -26.97 -18.06
N TYR A 257 -2.60 -27.03 -16.82
CA TYR A 257 -2.01 -26.29 -15.70
C TYR A 257 -0.65 -26.88 -15.31
N PHE A 258 -0.58 -28.20 -15.13
CA PHE A 258 0.69 -28.87 -14.83
C PHE A 258 1.70 -28.77 -15.96
N GLU A 259 1.28 -28.75 -17.22
CA GLU A 259 2.17 -28.54 -18.37
C GLU A 259 2.81 -27.16 -18.35
N LYS A 260 2.07 -26.11 -17.96
CA LYS A 260 2.64 -24.79 -17.73
C LYS A 260 3.61 -24.80 -16.57
N LEU A 261 3.23 -25.39 -15.44
CA LEU A 261 4.08 -25.51 -14.25
C LEU A 261 5.38 -26.26 -14.55
N TRP A 262 5.32 -27.34 -15.32
CA TRP A 262 6.49 -28.10 -15.75
C TRP A 262 7.43 -27.30 -16.66
N LYS A 263 6.89 -26.40 -17.48
CA LYS A 263 7.71 -25.51 -18.32
C LYS A 263 8.42 -24.45 -17.49
N ILE A 264 7.78 -23.95 -16.43
CA ILE A 264 8.34 -22.95 -15.51
C ILE A 264 9.41 -23.58 -14.63
N GLU A 265 9.05 -24.67 -13.94
CA GLU A 265 9.93 -25.37 -13.01
C GLU A 265 9.74 -26.89 -13.15
N PRO A 266 10.48 -27.54 -14.07
CA PRO A 266 10.45 -28.98 -14.20
C PRO A 266 11.09 -29.63 -12.98
N GLY A 267 10.43 -30.64 -12.41
CA GLY A 267 10.99 -31.32 -11.25
C GLY A 267 10.02 -32.24 -10.53
N GLU A 268 10.49 -32.75 -9.40
CA GLU A 268 9.80 -33.73 -8.56
C GLU A 268 8.39 -33.28 -8.16
N LYS A 269 8.22 -31.98 -7.86
CA LYS A 269 6.96 -31.38 -7.38
C LYS A 269 5.76 -31.75 -8.25
N TYR A 270 5.91 -31.74 -9.58
CA TYR A 270 4.81 -32.02 -10.52
C TYR A 270 4.90 -33.39 -11.20
N ALA A 271 6.06 -34.05 -11.14
CA ALA A 271 6.28 -35.33 -11.79
C ALA A 271 5.28 -36.41 -11.33
N GLY A 272 4.95 -36.43 -10.03
CA GLY A 272 3.97 -37.36 -9.46
C GLY A 272 2.57 -37.20 -10.07
N TYR A 273 2.11 -35.95 -10.27
CA TYR A 273 0.83 -35.67 -10.91
C TYR A 273 0.79 -36.20 -12.35
N PHE A 274 1.83 -35.94 -13.15
CA PHE A 274 1.91 -36.46 -14.51
C PHE A 274 1.95 -37.99 -14.55
N ALA A 275 2.81 -38.62 -13.75
CA ALA A 275 2.92 -40.07 -13.73
C ALA A 275 1.59 -40.73 -13.35
N ASN A 276 0.85 -40.15 -12.40
CA ASN A 276 -0.47 -40.66 -12.03
C ASN A 276 -1.50 -40.44 -13.15
N ILE A 277 -1.62 -39.22 -13.69
CA ILE A 277 -2.56 -38.91 -14.77
C ILE A 277 -2.32 -39.81 -15.99
N TYR A 278 -1.08 -39.93 -16.45
CA TYR A 278 -0.76 -40.76 -17.60
C TYR A 278 -0.95 -42.25 -17.34
N ALA A 279 -0.82 -42.72 -16.09
CA ALA A 279 -1.17 -44.09 -15.74
C ALA A 279 -2.68 -44.33 -15.87
N ARG A 280 -3.53 -43.33 -15.54
CA ARG A 280 -4.98 -43.41 -15.77
C ARG A 280 -5.34 -43.43 -17.25
N PHE A 281 -4.51 -42.82 -18.10
CA PHE A 281 -4.70 -42.82 -19.55
C PHE A 281 -4.08 -44.04 -20.25
N GLY A 282 -3.35 -44.90 -19.52
CA GLY A 282 -2.66 -46.06 -20.09
C GLY A 282 -1.40 -45.71 -20.92
N ASP A 283 -0.81 -44.53 -20.72
CA ASP A 283 0.40 -44.09 -21.43
C ASP A 283 1.66 -44.47 -20.64
N GLU A 284 2.04 -45.75 -20.72
CA GLU A 284 3.18 -46.30 -19.98
C GLU A 284 4.51 -45.59 -20.29
N ALA A 285 4.68 -45.11 -21.53
CA ALA A 285 5.88 -44.40 -21.93
C ALA A 285 6.03 -43.08 -21.15
N LYS A 286 4.95 -42.29 -21.05
CA LYS A 286 4.97 -41.06 -20.26
C LYS A 286 5.03 -41.32 -18.77
N VAL A 287 4.35 -42.34 -18.27
CA VAL A 287 4.48 -42.77 -16.86
C VAL A 287 5.95 -43.01 -16.51
N ASN A 288 6.64 -43.83 -17.32
CA ASN A 288 8.05 -44.16 -17.10
C ASN A 288 8.97 -42.96 -17.28
N TYR A 289 8.63 -42.01 -18.16
CA TYR A 289 9.36 -40.76 -18.28
C TYR A 289 9.28 -39.94 -16.98
N PHE A 290 8.06 -39.63 -16.50
CA PHE A 290 7.89 -38.76 -15.32
C PHE A 290 8.32 -39.44 -14.02
N LYS A 291 8.18 -40.77 -13.90
CA LYS A 291 8.69 -41.51 -12.73
C LYS A 291 10.19 -41.34 -12.48
N LYS A 292 11.00 -41.01 -13.50
CA LYS A 292 12.44 -40.74 -13.33
C LYS A 292 12.72 -39.49 -12.49
N PHE A 293 11.74 -38.62 -12.35
CA PHE A 293 11.83 -37.37 -11.59
C PHE A 293 11.16 -37.47 -10.21
N VAL A 294 10.45 -38.56 -9.92
CA VAL A 294 9.88 -38.85 -8.60
C VAL A 294 10.95 -39.61 -7.81
N LYS A 295 11.43 -39.02 -6.72
CA LYS A 295 12.42 -39.68 -5.84
C LYS A 295 11.74 -40.51 -4.76
#